data_AF-A0A0Q5XQ16-F1
#
_entry.id   AF-A0A0Q5XQ16-F1
#
_cell.length_a   1.000
_cell.length_b   1.000
_cell.length_c   1.000
_cell.angle_alpha   90.00
_cell.angle_beta   90.00
_cell.angle_gamma   90.00
#
_symmetry.space_group_name_H-M   'P 1'
#
loop_
_entity.id
_entity.type
_entity.pdbx_description
1 polymer ?
#
loop_
_entity_poly.entity_id
_entity_poly.type
_entity_poly.pdbx_seq_one_letter_code
_entity_poly.pdbx_strand_id
1 'polypeptide(L)'
;MQPKYFPNITEDQILLMNRVTRSIAENPEYLNDPKCPYTQTVKDYFTQQVAQTSAVPDLFEGDDVVAIERQIQKLINDLEVYGQSLGAGDASEKLQYFKTKNSLIEKLLSNMERVTNLKLINEFRSVVIQFMDEILTPDQITIFMQRIDGVLINGK
;
A
#
# COMPACT_ATOMS: atom_id res chain seq x y z
N MET A 1 11.24 -15.15 33.81
CA MET A 1 10.99 -14.13 32.76
C MET A 1 9.52 -14.21 32.40
N GLN A 2 8.76 -13.10 32.54
CA GLN A 2 7.36 -13.11 32.10
C GLN A 2 7.31 -13.25 30.56
N PRO A 3 6.37 -14.04 30.02
CA PRO A 3 6.22 -14.17 28.58
C PRO A 3 5.83 -12.80 27.98
N LYS A 4 6.53 -12.40 26.92
CA LYS A 4 6.25 -11.17 26.19
C LYS A 4 4.97 -11.37 25.39
N TYR A 5 3.95 -10.55 25.65
CA TYR A 5 2.76 -10.48 24.83
C TYR A 5 3.01 -9.57 23.62
N PHE A 6 2.72 -10.06 22.43
CA PHE A 6 2.79 -9.29 21.19
C PHE A 6 1.36 -9.10 20.68
N PRO A 7 0.84 -7.86 20.62
CA PRO A 7 -0.47 -7.61 20.04
C PRO A 7 -0.45 -7.96 18.55
N ASN A 8 -1.57 -8.51 18.06
CA ASN A 8 -1.74 -8.75 16.63
C ASN A 8 -2.00 -7.41 15.93
N ILE A 9 -1.03 -6.94 15.15
CA ILE A 9 -1.13 -5.72 14.36
C ILE A 9 -1.27 -6.15 12.90
N THR A 10 -2.38 -5.77 12.26
CA THR A 10 -2.63 -6.12 10.85
C THR A 10 -2.07 -5.06 9.91
N GLU A 11 -1.77 -5.44 8.66
CA GLU A 11 -1.28 -4.51 7.63
C GLU A 11 -2.25 -3.33 7.40
N ASP A 12 -3.56 -3.57 7.45
CA ASP A 12 -4.60 -2.54 7.36
C ASP A 12 -4.51 -1.48 8.47
N GLN A 13 -4.13 -1.88 9.68
CA GLN A 13 -3.96 -0.96 10.81
C GLN A 13 -2.74 -0.07 10.60
N ILE A 14 -1.65 -0.63 10.07
CA ILE A 14 -0.43 0.11 9.73
C ILE A 14 -0.72 1.11 8.60
N LEU A 15 -1.50 0.70 7.57
CA LEU A 15 -1.93 1.56 6.47
C LEU A 15 -2.70 2.79 6.96
N LEU A 16 -3.65 2.60 7.87
CA LEU A 16 -4.42 3.68 8.46
C LEU A 16 -3.53 4.65 9.24
N MET A 17 -2.61 4.13 10.06
CA MET A 17 -1.68 4.95 10.84
C MET A 17 -0.75 5.77 9.94
N ASN A 18 -0.24 5.19 8.85
CA ASN A 18 0.62 5.90 7.91
C ASN A 18 -0.12 7.00 7.15
N ARG A 19 -1.37 6.75 6.72
CA ARG A 19 -2.19 7.78 6.08
C ARG A 19 -2.37 9.00 6.99
N VAL A 20 -2.72 8.77 8.26
CA VAL A 20 -2.90 9.87 9.23
C VAL A 20 -1.60 10.63 9.44
N THR A 21 -0.49 9.92 9.62
CA THR A 21 0.84 10.53 9.81
C THR A 21 1.23 11.40 8.60
N ARG A 22 0.90 10.96 7.38
CA ARG A 22 1.14 11.70 6.14
C ARG A 22 0.25 12.95 6.02
N SER A 23 -1.04 12.84 6.33
CA SER A 23 -1.94 14.00 6.31
C SER A 23 -1.50 15.09 7.29
N ILE A 24 -0.83 14.74 8.39
CA ILE A 24 -0.24 15.71 9.33
C ILE A 24 1.01 16.37 8.74
N ALA A 25 1.86 15.61 8.03
CA ALA A 25 3.05 16.14 7.37
C ALA A 25 2.69 17.09 6.21
N GLU A 26 1.64 16.77 5.44
CA GLU A 26 1.16 17.59 4.33
C GLU A 26 0.37 18.81 4.80
N ASN A 27 -0.38 18.68 5.90
CA ASN A 27 -1.14 19.76 6.52
C ASN A 27 -0.94 19.78 8.05
N PRO A 28 -0.11 20.70 8.59
CA PRO A 28 0.12 20.81 10.02
C PRO A 28 -1.14 21.09 10.86
N GLU A 29 -2.21 21.62 10.29
CA GLU A 29 -3.48 21.87 10.98
C GLU A 29 -4.46 20.69 10.92
N TYR A 30 -4.09 19.57 10.28
CA TYR A 30 -4.95 18.41 10.06
C TYR A 30 -5.64 17.89 11.33
N LEU A 31 -4.91 17.83 12.46
CA LEU A 31 -5.46 17.38 13.75
C LEU A 31 -6.29 18.44 14.49
N ASN A 32 -6.14 19.71 14.09
CA ASN A 32 -6.81 20.86 14.69
C ASN A 32 -8.08 21.25 13.94
N ASP A 33 -8.40 20.57 12.83
CA ASP A 33 -9.64 20.79 12.09
C ASP A 33 -10.86 20.60 13.02
N PRO A 34 -11.82 21.55 13.05
CA PRO A 34 -13.04 21.45 13.85
C PRO A 34 -13.87 20.17 13.59
N LYS A 35 -13.71 19.53 12.43
CA LYS A 35 -14.39 18.30 12.03
C LYS A 35 -13.58 17.03 12.32
N CYS A 36 -12.38 17.14 12.87
CA CYS A 36 -11.54 15.99 13.19
C CYS A 36 -12.23 15.08 14.23
N PRO A 37 -12.54 13.82 13.90
CA PRO A 37 -13.30 12.92 14.79
C PRO A 37 -12.43 12.27 15.87
N TYR A 38 -11.12 12.55 15.89
CA TYR A 38 -10.18 11.91 16.81
C TYR A 38 -10.31 12.46 18.22
N THR A 39 -10.23 11.56 19.20
CA THR A 39 -10.14 11.93 20.61
C THR A 39 -8.80 12.59 20.91
N GLN A 40 -8.73 13.34 22.01
CA GLN A 40 -7.49 14.03 22.40
C GLN A 40 -6.31 13.06 22.55
N THR A 41 -6.55 11.87 23.11
CA THR A 41 -5.54 10.81 23.25
C THR A 41 -4.93 10.38 21.90
N VAL A 42 -5.76 10.28 20.86
CA VAL A 42 -5.32 9.90 19.51
C VAL A 42 -4.55 11.05 18.87
N LYS A 43 -5.00 12.29 19.06
CA LYS A 43 -4.28 13.49 18.57
C LYS A 43 -2.88 13.57 19.19
N ASP A 44 -2.79 13.45 20.52
CA ASP A 44 -1.53 13.51 21.26
C ASP A 44 -0.55 12.42 20.81
N TYR A 45 -1.06 11.20 20.58
CA TYR A 45 -0.27 10.07 20.06
C TYR A 45 0.39 10.41 18.71
N PHE A 46 -0.39 10.89 17.74
CA PHE A 46 0.14 11.22 16.42
C PHE A 46 1.04 12.47 16.43
N THR A 47 0.71 13.49 17.23
CA THR A 47 1.58 14.66 17.40
C THR A 47 2.95 14.28 17.95
N GLN A 48 2.98 13.40 18.96
CA GLN A 48 4.23 12.91 19.54
C GLN A 48 5.04 12.05 18.55
N GLN A 49 4.35 11.23 17.75
CA GLN A 49 4.98 10.37 16.75
C GLN A 49 5.61 11.19 15.61
N VAL A 50 4.92 12.22 15.11
CA VAL A 50 5.45 13.11 14.06
C VAL A 50 6.62 13.94 14.58
N ALA A 51 6.57 14.42 15.82
CA ALA A 51 7.66 15.19 16.43
C ALA A 51 8.96 14.38 16.61
N GLN A 52 8.88 13.05 16.70
CA GLN A 52 10.03 12.16 16.84
C GLN A 52 10.60 11.68 15.50
N THR A 53 9.89 11.90 14.38
CA THR A 53 10.24 11.30 13.10
C THR A 53 10.55 12.40 12.06
N SER A 54 11.83 12.63 11.76
CA SER A 54 12.27 13.70 10.84
C SER A 54 11.99 13.42 9.35
N ALA A 55 11.55 12.21 9.01
CA ALA A 55 11.01 11.85 7.71
C ALA A 55 10.17 10.61 7.94
N VAL A 56 8.86 10.68 7.71
CA VAL A 56 8.00 9.50 7.75
C VAL A 56 8.37 8.68 6.51
N PRO A 57 9.02 7.51 6.65
CA PRO A 57 9.26 6.65 5.51
C PRO A 57 7.89 6.16 5.07
N ASP A 58 7.54 6.40 3.81
CA ASP A 58 6.28 5.93 3.29
C ASP A 58 6.36 4.41 3.09
N LEU A 59 5.88 3.69 4.10
CA LEU A 59 5.81 2.23 4.11
C LEU A 59 4.85 1.69 3.02
N PHE A 60 4.05 2.54 2.37
CA PHE A 60 3.02 2.13 1.40
C PHE A 60 2.98 2.94 0.09
N GLU A 61 3.88 3.91 -0.14
CA GLU A 61 4.18 4.46 -1.47
C GLU A 61 4.93 3.41 -2.29
N GLY A 62 4.20 2.40 -2.73
CA GLY A 62 4.73 1.40 -3.65
C GLY A 62 5.90 0.57 -3.13
N ASP A 63 6.50 0.83 -1.98
CA ASP A 63 7.83 0.28 -1.67
C ASP A 63 7.81 -1.22 -1.42
N ASP A 64 6.74 -1.81 -0.86
CA ASP A 64 6.63 -3.27 -0.73
C ASP A 64 6.36 -3.98 -2.06
N VAL A 65 5.52 -3.40 -2.93
CA VAL A 65 5.23 -4.04 -4.23
C VAL A 65 6.38 -3.80 -5.21
N VAL A 66 6.97 -2.61 -5.20
CA VAL A 66 8.18 -2.25 -5.95
C VAL A 66 9.38 -3.02 -5.41
N ALA A 67 9.48 -3.30 -4.10
CA ALA A 67 10.51 -4.19 -3.55
C ALA A 67 10.32 -5.63 -4.01
N ILE A 68 9.09 -6.15 -4.02
CA ILE A 68 8.78 -7.49 -4.55
C ILE A 68 9.08 -7.55 -6.05
N GLU A 69 8.70 -6.54 -6.83
CA GLU A 69 9.03 -6.43 -8.26
C GLU A 69 10.55 -6.41 -8.48
N ARG A 70 11.30 -5.60 -7.71
CA ARG A 70 12.77 -5.57 -7.76
C ARG A 70 13.39 -6.90 -7.38
N GLN A 71 12.86 -7.61 -6.38
CA GLN A 71 13.35 -8.93 -5.99
C GLN A 71 13.07 -10.00 -7.05
N ILE A 72 11.88 -10.01 -7.66
CA ILE A 72 11.54 -10.91 -8.76
C ILE A 72 12.39 -10.59 -10.00
N GLN A 73 12.60 -9.31 -10.32
CA GLN A 73 13.47 -8.89 -11.42
C GLN A 73 14.92 -9.34 -11.19
N LYS A 74 15.41 -9.21 -9.96
CA LYS A 74 16.74 -9.73 -9.58
C LYS A 74 16.81 -11.24 -9.76
N LEU A 75 15.80 -12.00 -9.31
CA LEU A 75 15.74 -13.45 -9.50
C LEU A 75 15.74 -13.85 -10.98
N ILE A 76 15.03 -13.10 -11.83
CA ILE A 76 15.04 -13.31 -13.28
C ILE A 76 16.44 -13.07 -13.85
N ASN A 77 17.11 -12.00 -13.44
CA ASN A 77 18.48 -11.71 -13.90
C ASN A 77 19.49 -12.78 -13.43
N ASP A 78 19.40 -13.21 -12.17
CA ASP A 78 20.24 -14.27 -11.61
C ASP A 78 20.01 -15.60 -12.36
N LEU A 79 18.74 -15.89 -12.71
CA LEU A 79 18.38 -17.02 -13.56
C LEU A 79 18.96 -16.88 -14.97
N GLU A 80 18.93 -15.70 -15.59
CA GLU A 80 19.51 -15.51 -16.92
C GLU A 80 21.02 -15.78 -16.95
N VAL A 81 21.74 -15.33 -15.93
CA VAL A 81 23.17 -15.63 -15.75
C VAL A 81 23.37 -17.14 -15.57
N TYR A 82 22.54 -17.80 -14.75
CA TYR A 82 22.56 -19.26 -14.60
C TYR A 82 22.29 -19.97 -15.93
N GLY A 83 21.30 -19.53 -16.70
CA GLY A 83 20.93 -20.10 -17.99
C GLY A 83 22.05 -20.00 -19.03
N GLN A 84 22.87 -18.94 -18.98
CA GLN A 84 24.06 -18.79 -19.83
C GLN A 84 25.19 -19.76 -19.44
N SER A 85 25.21 -20.24 -18.19
CA SER A 85 26.19 -21.23 -17.72
C SER A 85 25.81 -22.68 -18.04
N LEU A 86 24.57 -22.94 -18.50
CA LEU A 86 24.09 -24.28 -18.84
C LEU A 86 24.71 -24.80 -20.14
N GLY A 87 25.35 -25.97 -20.07
CA GLY A 87 26.00 -26.63 -21.19
C GLY A 87 25.03 -27.20 -22.23
N ALA A 88 25.55 -27.64 -23.38
CA ALA A 88 24.73 -28.22 -24.45
C ALA A 88 24.08 -29.58 -24.05
N GLY A 89 24.61 -30.27 -23.04
CA GLY A 89 24.13 -31.59 -22.59
C GLY A 89 22.95 -31.56 -21.60
N ASP A 90 22.65 -30.41 -21.00
CA ASP A 90 21.77 -30.35 -19.83
C ASP A 90 20.30 -30.08 -20.21
N ALA A 91 19.74 -30.88 -21.12
CA ALA A 91 18.38 -30.68 -21.65
C ALA A 91 17.29 -30.68 -20.54
N SER A 92 17.44 -31.53 -19.53
CA SER A 92 16.53 -31.59 -18.37
C SER A 92 16.62 -30.32 -17.51
N GLU A 93 17.84 -29.84 -17.24
CA GLU A 93 18.06 -28.63 -16.45
C GLU A 93 17.62 -27.38 -17.20
N LYS A 94 17.83 -27.32 -18.51
CA LYS A 94 17.30 -26.25 -19.38
C LYS A 94 15.78 -26.21 -19.35
N LEU A 95 15.12 -27.36 -19.41
CA LEU A 95 13.66 -27.42 -19.31
C LEU A 95 13.17 -26.90 -17.95
N GLN A 96 13.82 -27.30 -16.85
CA GLN A 96 13.48 -26.83 -15.51
C GLN A 96 13.73 -25.32 -15.37
N TYR A 97 14.84 -24.83 -15.88
CA TYR A 97 15.19 -23.42 -15.97
C TYR A 97 14.10 -22.61 -16.66
N PHE A 98 13.66 -23.01 -17.86
CA PHE A 98 12.60 -22.31 -18.59
C PHE A 98 11.26 -22.31 -17.84
N LYS A 99 10.90 -23.42 -17.19
CA LYS A 99 9.68 -23.49 -16.37
C LYS A 99 9.72 -22.53 -15.19
N THR A 100 10.83 -22.50 -14.45
CA THR A 100 11.01 -21.60 -13.32
C THR A 100 11.02 -20.14 -13.78
N LYS A 101 11.71 -19.83 -14.88
CA LYS A 101 11.73 -18.49 -15.47
C LYS A 101 10.33 -18.02 -15.86
N ASN A 102 9.55 -18.85 -16.57
CA ASN A 102 8.19 -18.50 -16.96
C ASN A 102 7.28 -18.24 -15.75
N SER A 103 7.37 -19.08 -14.71
CA SER A 103 6.57 -18.89 -13.49
C SER A 103 6.89 -17.57 -12.77
N LEU A 104 8.15 -17.14 -12.76
CA LEU A 104 8.54 -15.86 -12.19
C LEU A 104 8.06 -14.67 -13.02
N ILE A 105 8.08 -14.78 -14.35
CA ILE A 105 7.55 -13.75 -15.25
C ILE A 105 6.03 -13.60 -15.07
N GLU A 106 5.29 -14.71 -14.98
CA GLU A 106 3.85 -14.69 -14.71
C GLU A 106 3.52 -14.01 -13.37
N LYS A 107 4.31 -14.29 -12.32
CA LYS A 107 4.17 -13.61 -11.02
C LYS A 107 4.48 -12.13 -11.10
N LEU A 108 5.50 -11.72 -11.87
CA LEU A 108 5.84 -10.32 -12.09
C LEU A 108 4.68 -9.58 -12.79
N LEU A 109 4.14 -10.17 -13.86
CA LEU A 109 3.01 -9.61 -14.60
C LEU A 109 1.77 -9.45 -13.71
N SER A 110 1.44 -10.48 -12.94
CA SER A 110 0.31 -10.42 -11.99
C SER A 110 0.47 -9.31 -10.95
N ASN A 111 1.69 -9.10 -10.45
CA ASN A 111 1.98 -8.00 -9.54
C ASN A 111 1.86 -6.63 -10.22
N MET A 112 2.38 -6.48 -11.44
CA MET A 112 2.26 -5.24 -12.21
C MET A 112 0.80 -4.87 -12.49
N GLU A 113 -0.04 -5.85 -12.84
CA GLU A 113 -1.48 -5.66 -13.02
C GLU A 113 -2.14 -5.19 -11.72
N ARG A 114 -1.80 -5.81 -10.59
CA ARG A 114 -2.28 -5.39 -9.27
C ARG A 114 -1.88 -3.96 -8.94
N VAL A 115 -0.63 -3.57 -9.17
CA VAL A 115 -0.15 -2.20 -8.95
C VAL A 115 -0.89 -1.21 -9.84
N THR A 116 -1.03 -1.54 -11.12
CA THR A 116 -1.72 -0.67 -12.08
C THR A 116 -3.17 -0.46 -11.67
N ASN A 117 -3.87 -1.53 -11.29
CA ASN A 117 -5.24 -1.43 -10.78
C ASN A 117 -5.33 -0.59 -9.51
N LEU A 118 -4.40 -0.74 -8.56
CA LEU A 118 -4.36 0.09 -7.36
C LEU A 118 -4.15 1.57 -7.68
N LYS A 119 -3.26 1.88 -8.63
CA LYS A 119 -3.04 3.26 -9.11
C LYS A 119 -4.30 3.84 -9.74
N LEU A 120 -4.94 3.09 -10.66
CA LEU A 120 -6.19 3.52 -11.30
C LEU A 120 -7.31 3.75 -10.29
N ILE A 121 -7.44 2.89 -9.27
CA ILE A 121 -8.45 3.06 -8.20
C ILE A 121 -8.15 4.30 -7.37
N ASN A 122 -6.89 4.56 -7.02
CA ASN A 122 -6.52 5.75 -6.26
C ASN A 122 -6.70 7.04 -7.07
N GLU A 123 -6.34 7.02 -8.35
CA GLU A 123 -6.56 8.15 -9.26
C GLU A 123 -8.06 8.42 -9.41
N PHE A 124 -8.85 7.39 -9.67
CA PHE A 124 -10.31 7.49 -9.72
C PHE A 124 -10.88 8.07 -8.43
N ARG A 125 -10.46 7.57 -7.26
CA ARG A 125 -10.89 8.11 -5.95
C ARG A 125 -10.55 9.58 -5.80
N SER A 126 -9.35 9.97 -6.22
CA SER A 126 -8.88 11.35 -6.12
C SER A 126 -9.72 12.28 -6.99
N VAL A 127 -10.00 11.87 -8.24
CA VAL A 127 -10.89 12.61 -9.16
C VAL A 127 -12.32 12.70 -8.62
N VAL A 128 -12.85 11.62 -8.05
CA VAL A 128 -14.19 11.62 -7.45
C VAL A 128 -14.24 12.58 -6.27
N ILE A 129 -13.27 12.56 -5.37
CA ILE A 129 -13.20 13.49 -4.22
C ILE A 129 -13.11 14.94 -4.74
N GLN A 130 -12.29 15.20 -5.75
CA GLN A 130 -12.20 16.52 -6.36
C GLN A 130 -13.56 17.00 -6.88
N PHE A 131 -14.28 16.17 -7.65
CA PHE A 131 -15.62 16.54 -8.12
C PHE A 131 -16.64 16.70 -7.00
N MET A 132 -16.50 15.93 -5.92
CA MET A 132 -17.33 16.09 -4.74
C MET A 132 -17.08 17.45 -4.09
N ASP A 133 -15.82 17.88 -3.94
CA ASP A 133 -15.48 19.19 -3.37
C ASP A 133 -15.92 20.36 -4.26
N GLU A 134 -15.93 20.17 -5.59
CA GLU A 134 -16.35 21.20 -6.55
C GLU A 134 -17.88 21.37 -6.63
N ILE A 135 -18.65 20.29 -6.46
CA ILE A 135 -20.11 20.27 -6.73
C ILE A 135 -20.93 20.22 -5.44
N LEU A 136 -20.43 19.57 -4.40
CA LEU A 136 -21.19 19.29 -3.19
C LEU A 136 -20.81 20.23 -2.06
N THR A 137 -21.79 20.56 -1.23
CA THR A 137 -21.51 21.22 0.05
C THR A 137 -20.92 20.22 1.06
N PRO A 138 -20.18 20.68 2.09
CA PRO A 138 -19.57 19.78 3.06
C PRO A 138 -20.55 18.83 3.78
N ASP A 139 -21.80 19.28 3.99
CA ASP A 139 -22.85 18.44 4.59
C ASP A 139 -23.31 17.34 3.62
N GLN A 140 -23.37 17.64 2.31
CA GLN A 140 -23.71 16.66 1.28
C GLN A 140 -22.60 15.61 1.10
N ILE A 141 -21.33 15.99 1.21
CA ILE A 141 -20.19 15.07 1.22
C ILE A 141 -20.31 14.08 2.39
N THR A 142 -20.66 14.58 3.57
CA THR A 142 -20.83 13.75 4.78
C THR A 142 -21.94 12.71 4.59
N ILE A 143 -23.10 13.12 4.06
CA ILE A 143 -24.22 12.22 3.75
C ILE A 143 -23.83 11.19 2.67
N PHE A 144 -23.07 11.61 1.66
CA PHE A 144 -22.61 10.75 0.58
C PHE A 144 -21.66 9.65 1.10
N MET A 145 -20.68 10.02 1.93
CA MET A 145 -19.76 9.06 2.55
C MET A 145 -20.51 8.06 3.45
N GLN A 146 -21.46 8.52 4.26
CA GLN A 146 -22.31 7.63 5.09
C GLN A 146 -23.11 6.62 4.25
N ARG A 147 -23.59 7.01 3.07
CA ARG A 147 -24.27 6.10 2.14
C ARG A 147 -23.32 5.09 1.51
N ILE A 148 -22.11 5.52 1.11
CA ILE A 148 -21.09 4.61 0.57
C ILE A 148 -20.70 3.56 1.61
N ASP A 149 -20.44 3.96 2.85
CA ASP A 149 -20.08 3.04 3.93
C ASP A 149 -21.22 2.04 4.20
N GLY A 150 -22.47 2.51 4.20
CA GLY A 150 -23.64 1.64 4.34
C GLY A 150 -23.80 0.62 3.20
N VAL A 151 -23.37 0.93 1.99
CA VAL A 151 -23.38 -0.01 0.85
C VAL A 151 -22.23 -1.00 0.93
N LEU A 152 -21.03 -0.56 1.35
CA LEU A 152 -19.85 -1.44 1.49
C LEU A 152 -20.00 -2.46 2.62
N ILE A 153 -20.73 -2.11 3.70
CA ILE A 153 -21.03 -3.04 4.81
C ILE A 153 -22.09 -4.08 4.42
N ASN A 154 -23.09 -3.70 3.62
CA ASN A 154 -24.19 -4.58 3.21
C ASN A 154 -23.94 -5.35 1.91
N GLY A 155 -22.81 -5.10 1.23
CA GLY A 155 -22.42 -5.78 -0.01
C GLY A 155 -21.58 -7.04 0.17
N LYS A 156 -21.49 -7.59 1.39
CA LYS A 156 -20.93 -8.93 1.67
C LYS A 156 -22.03 -9.96 1.86
#